data_AF-A0A4V1TFR5-F1
#
_entry.id   AF-A0A4V1TFR5-F1
#
_cell.length_a   1.000
_cell.length_b   1.000
_cell.length_c   1.000
_cell.angle_alpha   90.00
_cell.angle_beta   90.00
_cell.angle_gamma   90.00
#
_symmetry.space_group_name_H-M   'P 1'
#
loop_
_entity.id
_entity.type
_entity.pdbx_description
1 polymer ?
#
loop_
_entity_poly.entity_id
_entity_poly.type
_entity_poly.pdbx_seq_one_letter_code
_entity_poly.pdbx_strand_id
1 'polypeptide(L)'
;VVIFAVVVGFVLSQTTIIEKTKNSDASPKDDDTYLLDAIEGGRLVSARPGAVEDLLGPTRPAVMLCGHSHQPRLLRLDDGTVVVNPGSVGNPAYNADEPCLHVSESGAPHARFAVMTMTDFVEIEHHAIAYDWEHAARRAEGNGRADWAHALRTGRVLPTTD
;
A
#
# COMPACT_ATOMS: atom_id res chain seq x y z
N VAL A 1 11.05 3.34 -7.68
CA VAL A 1 10.08 2.43 -8.34
C VAL A 1 9.45 1.60 -7.23
N VAL A 2 8.26 1.99 -6.78
CA VAL A 2 7.44 1.11 -5.93
C VAL A 2 6.58 0.31 -6.90
N ILE A 3 6.82 -1.00 -6.99
CA ILE A 3 6.01 -1.88 -7.81
C ILE A 3 4.86 -2.35 -6.93
N PHE A 4 3.66 -1.88 -7.21
CA PHE A 4 2.41 -2.50 -6.76
C PHE A 4 2.02 -3.51 -7.84
N ALA A 5 1.71 -4.74 -7.44
CA ALA A 5 1.20 -5.73 -8.37
C ALA A 5 -0.19 -6.14 -7.89
N VAL A 6 -1.19 -5.96 -8.76
CA VAL A 6 -2.47 -6.64 -8.66
C VAL A 6 -2.63 -7.43 -9.94
N VAL A 7 -2.74 -8.74 -9.83
CA VAL A 7 -3.05 -9.60 -10.97
C VAL A 7 -4.56 -9.74 -11.00
N VAL A 8 -5.20 -9.16 -12.03
CA VAL A 8 -6.65 -9.23 -12.23
C VAL A 8 -6.95 -10.35 -13.24
N GLY A 9 -7.69 -11.37 -12.82
CA GLY A 9 -8.31 -12.34 -13.73
C GLY A 9 -9.52 -11.70 -14.42
N PHE A 10 -9.57 -11.68 -15.76
CA PHE A 10 -10.56 -10.93 -16.54
C PHE A 10 -11.98 -11.52 -16.49
N VAL A 11 -12.97 -10.70 -16.09
CA VAL A 11 -14.25 -10.42 -16.79
C VAL A 11 -14.62 -8.94 -16.54
N LEU A 12 -15.09 -8.25 -17.59
CA LEU A 12 -15.14 -6.78 -17.79
C LEU A 12 -16.19 -6.01 -16.93
N SER A 13 -15.87 -4.72 -16.68
CA SER A 13 -16.75 -3.54 -16.43
C SER A 13 -16.89 -2.95 -15.01
N GLN A 14 -16.39 -3.57 -13.92
CA GLN A 14 -16.66 -3.06 -12.55
C GLN A 14 -15.43 -2.73 -11.69
N THR A 15 -14.23 -2.70 -12.28
CA THR A 15 -13.00 -2.38 -11.56
C THR A 15 -12.58 -0.95 -11.85
N THR A 16 -12.59 -0.08 -10.84
CA THR A 16 -11.87 1.19 -10.90
C THR A 16 -10.54 0.99 -10.21
N ILE A 17 -9.46 1.03 -10.99
CA ILE A 17 -8.10 1.09 -10.44
C ILE A 17 -7.79 2.56 -10.21
N ILE A 18 -7.74 2.97 -8.96
CA ILE A 18 -7.24 4.29 -8.59
C ILE A 18 -5.83 4.09 -8.04
N GLU A 19 -4.83 4.13 -8.92
CA GLU A 19 -3.42 4.14 -8.51
C GLU A 19 -3.09 5.35 -7.61
N LYS A 20 -3.92 6.40 -7.69
CA LYS A 20 -3.73 7.71 -7.08
C LYS A 20 -5.09 8.32 -6.75
N THR A 21 -5.40 8.57 -5.48
CA THR A 21 -6.63 9.25 -5.06
C THR A 21 -6.69 10.64 -5.68
N LYS A 22 -7.34 10.77 -6.83
CA LYS A 22 -7.68 12.08 -7.39
C LYS A 22 -8.94 12.54 -6.68
N ASN A 23 -8.77 13.24 -5.56
CA ASN A 23 -9.87 13.96 -4.94
C ASN A 23 -10.32 15.04 -5.94
N SER A 24 -11.57 15.00 -6.40
CA SER A 24 -12.06 15.89 -7.47
C SER A 24 -12.23 17.36 -7.05
N ASP A 25 -11.84 17.74 -5.83
CA ASP A 25 -11.76 19.15 -5.39
C ASP A 25 -10.47 19.49 -4.60
N ALA A 26 -9.47 18.59 -4.58
CA ALA A 26 -8.14 18.90 -4.06
C ALA A 26 -7.14 19.02 -5.22
N SER A 27 -6.33 20.07 -5.17
CA SER A 27 -5.22 20.37 -6.07
C SER A 27 -4.44 19.10 -6.51
N PRO A 28 -3.81 19.06 -7.71
CA PRO A 28 -2.99 17.95 -8.23
C PRO A 28 -1.71 17.62 -7.41
N LYS A 29 -1.68 17.95 -6.12
CA LYS A 29 -0.65 17.67 -5.11
C LYS A 29 -1.09 16.64 -4.05
N ASP A 30 -2.30 16.07 -4.11
CA ASP A 30 -2.79 15.12 -3.09
C ASP A 30 -2.32 13.67 -3.38
N ASP A 31 -1.03 13.50 -3.69
CA ASP A 31 -0.42 12.19 -4.01
C ASP A 31 0.07 11.44 -2.73
N ASP A 32 0.07 12.10 -1.56
CA ASP A 32 0.63 11.58 -0.29
C ASP A 32 -0.43 11.11 0.72
N THR A 33 -1.71 11.10 0.34
CA THR A 33 -2.80 10.65 1.22
C THR A 33 -2.97 9.13 1.17
N TYR A 34 -2.96 8.48 2.34
CA TYR A 34 -3.23 7.05 2.46
C TYR A 34 -4.74 6.78 2.52
N LEU A 35 -5.24 5.97 1.59
CA LEU A 35 -6.67 5.64 1.56
C LEU A 35 -7.09 4.69 2.69
N LEU A 36 -6.26 3.71 3.04
CA LEU A 36 -6.58 2.65 4.01
C LEU A 36 -5.79 2.74 5.31
N ASP A 37 -4.98 3.78 5.47
CA ASP A 37 -4.15 3.97 6.64
C ASP A 37 -4.30 5.39 7.20
N ALA A 38 -4.18 5.53 8.52
CA ALA A 38 -4.06 6.78 9.23
C ALA A 38 -2.70 6.82 9.95
N ILE A 39 -2.20 8.02 10.24
CA ILE A 39 -0.95 8.20 10.98
C ILE A 39 -1.28 8.45 12.46
N GLU A 40 -0.85 7.52 13.32
CA GLU A 40 -0.99 7.62 14.77
C GLU A 40 0.36 7.34 15.44
N GLY A 41 0.84 8.27 16.26
CA GLY A 41 2.12 8.11 16.97
C GLY A 41 3.33 7.89 16.04
N GLY A 42 3.31 8.48 14.84
CA GLY A 42 4.38 8.32 13.84
C GLY A 42 4.35 6.96 13.13
N ARG A 43 3.24 6.22 13.18
CA ARG A 43 3.08 4.91 12.55
C ARG A 43 1.77 4.82 11.78
N LEU A 44 1.75 3.97 10.77
CA LEU A 44 0.52 3.66 10.04
C LEU A 44 -0.36 2.68 10.82
N VAL A 45 -1.62 3.05 10.99
CA VAL A 45 -2.69 2.20 11.53
C VAL A 45 -3.83 2.13 10.53
N SER A 46 -4.68 1.11 10.59
CA SER A 46 -5.83 1.03 9.68
C SER A 46 -6.75 2.24 9.84
N ALA A 47 -7.14 2.86 8.72
CA ALA A 47 -8.12 3.93 8.71
C ALA A 47 -9.51 3.43 9.18
N ARG A 48 -10.30 4.34 9.75
CA ARG A 48 -11.70 4.06 10.10
C ARG A 48 -12.55 4.06 8.81
N PRO A 49 -13.59 3.20 8.68
CA PRO A 49 -14.41 3.14 7.47
C PRO A 49 -14.95 4.49 7.01
N GLY A 50 -15.51 5.29 7.92
CA GLY A 50 -16.04 6.62 7.56
C GLY A 50 -14.98 7.58 6.99
N ALA A 51 -13.73 7.51 7.44
CA ALA A 51 -12.66 8.33 6.86
C ALA A 51 -12.31 7.87 5.43
N VAL A 52 -12.39 6.57 5.16
CA VAL A 52 -12.22 6.02 3.81
C VAL A 52 -13.38 6.43 2.91
N GLU A 53 -14.62 6.37 3.42
CA GLU A 53 -15.82 6.82 2.69
C GLU A 53 -15.74 8.31 2.33
N ASP A 54 -15.30 9.16 3.27
CA ASP A 54 -15.09 10.59 3.04
C ASP A 54 -14.06 10.84 1.92
N LEU A 55 -12.95 10.07 1.91
CA LEU A 55 -11.92 10.15 0.86
C LEU A 55 -12.41 9.63 -0.50
N LEU A 56 -13.30 8.64 -0.53
CA LEU A 56 -13.91 8.15 -1.77
C LEU A 56 -14.96 9.10 -2.35
N GLY A 57 -15.50 9.99 -1.52
CA GLY A 57 -16.52 10.96 -1.90
C GLY A 57 -17.78 10.25 -2.43
N PRO A 58 -18.34 10.64 -3.59
CA PRO A 58 -19.52 9.99 -4.19
C PRO A 58 -19.20 8.71 -4.97
N THR A 59 -17.93 8.29 -5.04
CA THR A 59 -17.52 7.12 -5.81
C THR A 59 -18.02 5.84 -5.13
N ARG A 60 -18.68 4.95 -5.88
CA ARG A 60 -19.26 3.70 -5.38
C ARG A 60 -18.89 2.50 -6.27
N PRO A 61 -17.60 2.16 -6.42
CA PRO A 61 -17.20 1.02 -7.24
C PRO A 61 -17.46 -0.30 -6.48
N ALA A 62 -17.61 -1.42 -7.18
CA ALA A 62 -17.64 -2.73 -6.51
C ALA A 62 -16.29 -3.01 -5.81
N VAL A 63 -15.19 -2.64 -6.48
CA VAL A 63 -13.83 -2.75 -5.95
C VAL A 63 -13.03 -1.48 -6.21
N MET A 64 -12.30 -1.05 -5.19
CA MET A 64 -11.32 0.04 -5.23
C MET A 64 -9.93 -0.50 -4.89
N LEU A 65 -8.97 -0.33 -5.80
CA LEU A 65 -7.57 -0.66 -5.53
C LEU A 65 -6.82 0.60 -5.13
N CYS A 66 -5.97 0.52 -4.11
CA CYS A 66 -5.09 1.61 -3.69
C CYS A 66 -3.69 1.09 -3.35
N GLY A 67 -2.76 2.01 -3.11
CA GLY A 67 -1.38 1.69 -2.75
C GLY A 67 -0.81 2.73 -1.81
N HIS A 68 0.39 3.20 -2.13
CA HIS A 68 1.16 4.21 -1.41
C HIS A 68 1.67 3.81 -0.02
N SER A 69 0.82 3.25 0.86
CA SER A 69 1.22 2.91 2.23
C SER A 69 2.15 1.71 2.36
N HIS A 70 2.25 0.87 1.32
CA HIS A 70 2.97 -0.41 1.32
C HIS A 70 2.44 -1.45 2.34
N GLN A 71 1.30 -1.16 2.99
CA GLN A 71 0.65 -2.07 3.93
C GLN A 71 -0.42 -2.90 3.21
N PRO A 72 -0.40 -4.23 3.32
CA PRO A 72 -1.51 -5.04 2.82
C PRO A 72 -2.76 -4.74 3.66
N ARG A 73 -3.83 -4.26 3.01
CA ARG A 73 -5.10 -3.91 3.65
C ARG A 73 -6.26 -4.45 2.82
N LEU A 74 -7.33 -4.81 3.53
CA LEU A 74 -8.62 -5.19 2.95
C LEU A 74 -9.72 -4.60 3.83
N LEU A 75 -10.58 -3.78 3.24
CA LEU A 75 -11.71 -3.16 3.91
C LEU A 75 -12.96 -3.33 3.06
N ARG A 76 -14.09 -3.67 3.69
CA ARG A 76 -15.41 -3.63 3.06
C ARG A 76 -16.23 -2.52 3.71
N LEU A 77 -16.71 -1.58 2.91
CA LEU A 77 -17.53 -0.45 3.34
C LEU A 77 -19.00 -0.84 3.46
N ASP A 78 -19.80 0.02 4.11
CA ASP A 78 -21.21 -0.25 4.38
C ASP A 78 -22.06 -0.27 3.10
N ASP A 79 -21.63 0.46 2.07
CA ASP A 79 -22.23 0.45 0.73
C ASP A 79 -21.88 -0.80 -0.10
N GLY A 80 -21.04 -1.68 0.43
CA GLY A 80 -20.59 -2.92 -0.21
C GLY A 80 -19.29 -2.82 -1.00
N THR A 81 -18.71 -1.62 -1.18
CA THR A 81 -17.42 -1.39 -1.84
C THR A 81 -16.31 -2.16 -1.11
N VAL A 82 -15.50 -2.91 -1.86
CA VAL A 82 -14.29 -3.57 -1.32
C VAL A 82 -13.06 -2.74 -1.70
N VAL A 83 -12.32 -2.26 -0.71
CA VAL A 83 -11.10 -1.47 -0.88
C VAL A 83 -9.88 -2.34 -0.55
N VAL A 84 -8.91 -2.41 -1.46
CA VAL A 84 -7.76 -3.32 -1.36
C VAL A 84 -6.46 -2.55 -1.55
N ASN A 85 -5.55 -2.71 -0.59
CA ASN A 85 -4.13 -2.38 -0.76
C ASN A 85 -3.34 -3.69 -0.83
N PRO A 86 -2.62 -3.97 -1.93
CA PRO A 86 -1.87 -5.22 -2.08
C PRO A 86 -0.56 -5.24 -1.26
N GLY A 87 -0.14 -4.11 -0.68
CA GLY A 87 1.17 -3.95 -0.07
C GLY A 87 2.23 -3.56 -1.10
N SER A 88 3.50 -3.89 -0.84
CA SER A 88 4.63 -3.50 -1.69
C SER A 88 5.48 -4.69 -2.12
N VAL A 89 5.79 -4.76 -3.41
CA VAL A 89 6.67 -5.81 -3.95
C VAL A 89 8.14 -5.54 -3.61
N GLY A 90 8.58 -4.29 -3.68
CA GLY A 90 10.01 -3.95 -3.71
C GLY A 90 10.48 -2.99 -2.63
N ASN A 91 9.59 -2.46 -1.80
CA ASN A 91 9.98 -1.57 -0.71
C ASN A 91 9.16 -1.89 0.56
N PRO A 92 9.63 -2.81 1.41
CA PRO A 92 8.87 -3.31 2.55
C PRO A 92 8.86 -2.35 3.75
N ALA A 93 9.67 -1.29 3.77
CA ALA A 93 9.62 -0.25 4.80
C ALA A 93 10.24 1.08 4.35
N TYR A 94 9.69 2.21 4.82
CA TYR A 94 10.22 3.54 4.57
C TYR A 94 9.84 4.53 5.68
N ASN A 95 10.65 5.59 5.81
CA ASN A 95 10.30 6.79 6.54
C ASN A 95 9.69 7.80 5.56
N ALA A 96 8.68 8.54 6.00
CA ALA A 96 8.09 9.63 5.24
C ALA A 96 7.93 10.87 6.12
N ASP A 97 8.13 12.03 5.49
CA ASP A 97 8.10 13.33 6.16
C ASP A 97 6.78 14.08 5.91
N GLU A 98 6.01 13.62 4.92
CA GLU A 98 4.71 14.16 4.52
C GLU A 98 3.63 13.08 4.68
N PRO A 99 2.40 13.43 5.11
CA PRO A 99 1.96 14.75 5.57
C PRO A 99 2.50 15.15 6.96
N CYS A 100 3.07 14.19 7.70
CA CYS A 100 3.87 14.42 8.91
C CYS A 100 4.85 13.25 9.09
N LEU A 101 5.82 13.39 9.99
CA LEU A 101 6.83 12.35 10.24
C LEU A 101 6.18 11.03 10.67
N HIS A 102 6.39 9.98 9.88
CA HIS A 102 5.93 8.64 10.20
C HIS A 102 6.73 7.57 9.46
N VAL A 103 6.48 6.32 9.85
CA VAL A 103 7.09 5.14 9.25
C VAL A 103 6.03 4.20 8.71
N SER A 104 6.30 3.60 7.56
CA SER A 104 5.62 2.39 7.10
C SER A 104 6.56 1.21 7.23
N GLU A 105 6.15 0.19 7.98
CA GLU A 105 6.96 -1.01 8.24
C GLU A 105 6.08 -2.24 8.04
N SER A 106 6.37 -3.04 7.03
CA SER A 106 5.66 -4.31 6.79
C SER A 106 6.01 -5.40 7.82
N GLY A 107 7.15 -5.25 8.50
CA GLY A 107 7.68 -6.14 9.52
C GLY A 107 8.45 -7.36 9.00
N ALA A 108 8.48 -7.58 7.68
CA ALA A 108 9.18 -8.71 7.06
C ALA A 108 9.68 -8.37 5.64
N PRO A 109 10.73 -9.04 5.14
CA PRO A 109 11.34 -8.70 3.84
C PRO A 109 10.55 -9.16 2.61
N HIS A 110 9.51 -9.98 2.79
CA HIS A 110 8.74 -10.60 1.71
C HIS A 110 8.16 -9.56 0.74
N ALA A 111 8.20 -9.87 -0.55
CA ALA A 111 7.46 -9.13 -1.55
C ALA A 111 5.96 -9.37 -1.33
N ARG A 112 5.15 -8.30 -1.34
CA ARG A 112 3.71 -8.38 -1.11
C ARG A 112 2.93 -7.94 -2.33
N PHE A 113 1.90 -8.70 -2.65
CA PHE A 113 0.92 -8.39 -3.68
C PHE A 113 -0.41 -9.06 -3.36
N ALA A 114 -1.45 -8.74 -4.12
CA ALA A 114 -2.73 -9.44 -4.05
C ALA A 114 -3.15 -9.99 -5.42
N VAL A 115 -3.77 -11.16 -5.41
CA VAL A 115 -4.49 -11.72 -6.56
C VAL A 115 -5.98 -11.50 -6.31
N MET A 116 -6.67 -11.00 -7.32
CA MET A 116 -8.10 -10.77 -7.26
C MET A 116 -8.81 -11.57 -8.34
N THR A 117 -9.81 -12.32 -7.90
CA THR A 117 -10.69 -13.09 -8.76
C THR A 117 -12.09 -12.48 -8.72
N MET A 118 -12.54 -11.97 -9.87
CA MET A 118 -13.84 -11.33 -10.02
C MET A 118 -14.84 -12.36 -10.57
N THR A 119 -15.77 -12.81 -9.73
CA THR A 119 -16.90 -13.69 -10.11
C THR A 119 -18.23 -13.04 -9.68
N ASP A 120 -19.24 -13.83 -9.32
CA ASP A 120 -20.44 -13.34 -8.61
C ASP A 120 -20.06 -12.74 -7.23
N PHE A 121 -18.92 -13.14 -6.68
CA PHE A 121 -18.27 -12.53 -5.52
C PHE A 121 -16.84 -12.12 -5.86
N VAL A 122 -16.33 -11.14 -5.11
CA VAL A 122 -14.93 -10.70 -5.19
C VAL A 122 -14.11 -11.53 -4.20
N GLU A 123 -13.16 -12.30 -4.70
CA GLU A 123 -12.19 -13.06 -3.89
C GLU A 123 -10.82 -12.37 -3.95
N ILE A 124 -10.18 -12.22 -2.79
CA ILE A 124 -8.89 -11.52 -2.63
C ILE A 124 -7.93 -12.43 -1.87
N GLU A 125 -6.78 -12.71 -2.48
CA GLU A 125 -5.68 -13.44 -1.86
C GLU A 125 -4.47 -12.50 -1.69
N HIS A 126 -4.06 -12.23 -0.45
CA HIS A 126 -2.81 -11.53 -0.16
C HIS A 126 -1.65 -12.52 -0.09
N HIS A 127 -0.60 -12.26 -0.87
CA HIS A 127 0.61 -13.07 -0.90
C HIS A 127 1.79 -12.34 -0.24
N ALA A 128 2.59 -13.11 0.50
CA ALA A 128 3.90 -12.71 0.98
C ALA A 128 4.93 -13.71 0.44
N ILE A 129 5.71 -13.31 -0.56
CA ILE A 129 6.59 -14.22 -1.30
C ILE A 129 8.06 -13.96 -0.96
N ALA A 130 8.78 -15.06 -0.73
CA ALA A 130 10.22 -15.01 -0.54
C ALA A 130 10.95 -14.76 -1.87
N TYR A 131 12.00 -13.95 -1.81
CA TYR A 131 12.93 -13.69 -2.90
C TYR A 131 14.33 -13.49 -2.31
N ASP A 132 15.34 -13.34 -3.16
CA ASP A 132 16.69 -13.02 -2.70
C ASP A 132 16.78 -11.54 -2.27
N TRP A 133 16.14 -11.22 -1.15
CA TRP A 133 16.15 -9.88 -0.54
C TRP A 133 17.54 -9.49 -0.06
N GLU A 134 18.41 -10.45 0.22
CA GLU A 134 19.79 -10.16 0.59
C GLU A 134 20.59 -9.70 -0.63
N HIS A 135 20.39 -10.28 -1.81
CA HIS A 135 20.95 -9.74 -3.05
C HIS A 135 20.42 -8.33 -3.35
N ALA A 136 19.12 -8.08 -3.15
CA ALA A 136 18.55 -6.74 -3.30
C ALA A 136 19.15 -5.74 -2.29
N ALA A 137 19.30 -6.15 -1.03
CA ALA A 137 19.88 -5.32 0.02
C ALA A 137 21.34 -4.97 -0.25
N ARG A 138 22.18 -5.94 -0.66
CA ARG A 138 23.58 -5.67 -1.05
C ARG A 138 23.69 -4.70 -2.22
N ARG A 139 22.76 -4.79 -3.19
CA ARG A 139 22.69 -3.81 -4.28
C ARG A 139 22.35 -2.41 -3.77
N ALA A 140 21.43 -2.30 -2.80
CA ALA A 140 21.12 -1.02 -2.16
C ALA A 140 22.34 -0.46 -1.41
N GLU A 141 23.09 -1.29 -0.68
CA GLU A 141 24.34 -0.89 0.00
C GLU A 141 25.39 -0.41 -0.99
N GLY A 142 25.62 -1.15 -2.08
CA GLY A 142 26.56 -0.75 -3.14
C GLY A 142 26.20 0.58 -3.80
N ASN A 143 24.93 0.99 -3.74
CA ASN A 143 24.43 2.27 -4.21
C ASN A 143 24.37 3.36 -3.12
N GLY A 144 24.94 3.11 -1.93
CA GLY A 144 24.93 4.07 -0.82
C GLY A 144 23.58 4.25 -0.13
N ARG A 145 22.66 3.28 -0.27
CA ARG A 145 21.31 3.30 0.33
C ARG A 145 21.19 2.33 1.48
N ALA A 146 21.85 2.66 2.60
CA ALA A 146 21.81 1.85 3.83
C ALA A 146 20.40 1.73 4.42
N ASP A 147 19.59 2.79 4.28
CA ASP A 147 18.18 2.81 4.64
C ASP A 147 17.37 1.73 3.89
N TRP A 148 17.51 1.66 2.56
CA TRP A 148 16.86 0.63 1.75
C TRP A 148 17.41 -0.75 2.03
N ALA A 149 18.71 -0.89 2.25
CA ALA A 149 19.31 -2.18 2.59
C ALA A 149 18.75 -2.75 3.89
N HIS A 150 18.59 -1.90 4.91
CA HIS A 150 17.95 -2.29 6.17
C HIS A 150 16.49 -2.69 5.93
N ALA A 151 15.72 -1.83 5.25
CA ALA A 151 14.32 -2.11 4.92
C ALA A 151 14.15 -3.44 4.19
N LEU A 152 14.92 -3.67 3.12
CA LEU A 152 14.87 -4.90 2.33
C LEU A 152 15.20 -6.15 3.15
N ARG A 153 16.08 -6.07 4.16
CA ARG A 153 16.41 -7.22 5.01
C ARG A 153 15.40 -7.50 6.11
N THR A 154 14.80 -6.45 6.66
CA THR A 154 14.07 -6.55 7.93
C THR A 154 12.58 -6.26 7.80
N GLY A 155 12.15 -5.61 6.71
CA GLY A 155 10.84 -4.99 6.59
C GLY A 155 10.57 -3.90 7.63
N ARG A 156 11.63 -3.31 8.20
CA ARG A 156 11.59 -2.23 9.19
C ARG A 156 12.44 -1.06 8.71
N VAL A 157 12.17 0.13 9.21
CA VAL A 157 13.02 1.29 8.88
C VAL A 157 14.34 1.21 9.65
N LEU A 158 15.41 1.75 9.06
CA LEU A 158 16.68 1.86 9.75
C LEU A 158 16.49 2.79 10.97
N PRO A 159 16.78 2.34 12.20
CA PRO A 159 16.69 3.21 13.37
C PRO A 159 17.63 4.40 13.23
N THR A 160 17.14 5.59 13.53
CA THR A 160 18.01 6.76 13.71
C THR A 160 18.82 6.55 14.98
N THR A 161 20.15 6.49 14.86
CA THR A 161 21.02 6.60 16.04
C THR A 161 20.94 8.03 16.56
N ASP A 162 20.46 8.18 17.81
CA ASP A 162 20.50 9.44 18.57
C ASP A 162 21.94 9.93 18.82
#